data_AF-A0A072PDC0-F1
#
_entry.id   AF-A0A072PDC0-F1
#
_cell.length_a   1.000
_cell.length_b   1.000
_cell.length_c   1.000
_cell.angle_alpha   90.00
_cell.angle_beta   90.00
_cell.angle_gamma   90.00
#
_symmetry.space_group_name_H-M   'P 1'
#
loop_
_entity.id
_entity.type
_entity.pdbx_description
1 polymer ?
#
loop_
_entity_poly.entity_id
_entity_poly.type
_entity_poly.pdbx_seq_one_letter_code
_entity_poly.pdbx_strand_id
1 'polypeptide(L)'
;MADSTRPWWKEANIYQIYPASFQNSNRDGIGDLPGILSRSNYIKDTGADAIWISPMYNSPQQDMGYDISDYESVSPPYGTVGDMEAIIAACHERGMKVLLDLVTNHTSNEHDD
;
A
#
# COMPACT_ATOMS: atom_id res chain seq x y z
N MET A 1 15.30 27.48 6.56
CA MET A 1 14.23 26.87 7.36
C MET A 1 13.05 26.70 6.42
N ALA A 2 12.61 25.48 6.13
CA ALA A 2 11.40 25.27 5.34
C ALA A 2 10.22 25.91 6.09
N ASP A 3 9.35 26.60 5.36
CA ASP A 3 8.17 27.27 5.91
C ASP A 3 7.23 26.21 6.51
N SER A 4 7.12 26.17 7.84
CA SER A 4 6.33 25.20 8.58
C SER A 4 4.81 25.36 8.39
N THR A 5 4.37 26.31 7.57
CA THR A 5 2.95 26.55 7.30
C THR A 5 2.41 25.77 6.09
N ARG A 6 3.28 25.24 5.22
CA ARG A 6 2.83 24.54 4.01
C ARG A 6 2.59 23.05 4.29
N PRO A 7 1.42 22.48 3.94
CA PRO A 7 1.18 21.05 4.10
C PRO A 7 2.18 20.20 3.32
N TRP A 8 2.70 19.13 3.94
CA TRP A 8 3.77 18.29 3.39
C TRP A 8 3.44 17.74 1.97
N TRP A 9 2.17 17.39 1.74
CA TRP A 9 1.72 16.76 0.50
C TRP A 9 1.76 17.70 -0.72
N LYS A 10 1.89 19.03 -0.53
CA LYS A 10 1.94 19.99 -1.64
C LYS A 10 3.23 19.90 -2.45
N GLU A 11 4.29 19.35 -1.88
CA GLU A 11 5.63 19.28 -2.49
C GLU A 11 6.17 17.84 -2.51
N ALA A 12 5.35 16.86 -2.11
CA ALA A 12 5.77 15.47 -2.00
C ALA A 12 5.82 14.77 -3.36
N ASN A 13 6.90 14.04 -3.61
CA ASN A 13 6.96 13.06 -4.70
C ASN A 13 6.29 11.76 -4.23
N ILE A 14 5.19 11.38 -4.89
CA ILE A 14 4.41 10.18 -4.54
C ILE A 14 4.76 9.05 -5.49
N TYR A 15 5.15 7.91 -4.92
CA TYR A 15 5.38 6.67 -5.66
C TYR A 15 4.17 5.74 -5.50
N GLN A 16 3.39 5.56 -6.56
CA GLN A 16 2.25 4.65 -6.53
C GLN A 16 2.70 3.21 -6.78
N ILE A 17 2.19 2.28 -5.98
CA ILE A 17 2.51 0.85 -6.01
C ILE A 17 1.24 0.07 -6.31
N TYR A 18 1.29 -0.75 -7.35
CA TYR A 18 0.28 -1.76 -7.62
C TYR A 18 0.75 -3.10 -7.03
N PRO A 19 0.15 -3.58 -5.92
CA PRO A 19 0.74 -4.64 -5.08
C PRO A 19 0.98 -5.94 -5.85
N ALA A 20 -0.02 -6.39 -6.62
CA ALA A 20 0.05 -7.64 -7.38
C ALA A 20 1.20 -7.75 -8.40
N SER A 21 1.77 -6.62 -8.83
CA SER A 21 2.78 -6.61 -9.91
C SER A 21 4.11 -5.98 -9.52
N PHE A 22 4.29 -5.55 -8.27
CA PHE A 22 5.48 -4.82 -7.87
C PHE A 22 6.67 -5.74 -7.55
N GLN A 23 6.54 -6.60 -6.54
CA GLN A 23 7.61 -7.51 -6.12
C GLN A 23 7.00 -8.72 -5.44
N ASN A 24 7.25 -9.90 -6.00
CA ASN A 24 6.92 -11.19 -5.40
C ASN A 24 8.09 -11.62 -4.49
N SER A 25 7.81 -11.93 -3.22
CA SER A 25 8.82 -12.39 -2.24
C SER A 25 8.77 -13.89 -1.96
N ASN A 26 7.62 -14.53 -2.14
CA ASN A 26 7.39 -15.94 -1.78
C ASN A 26 7.44 -16.92 -2.98
N ARG A 27 7.54 -16.40 -4.21
CA ARG A 27 7.59 -17.11 -5.50
C ARG A 27 6.28 -17.79 -5.94
N ASP A 28 5.12 -17.28 -5.53
CA ASP A 28 3.81 -17.83 -5.93
C ASP A 28 3.26 -17.31 -7.28
N GLY A 29 3.74 -16.15 -7.73
CA GLY A 29 3.41 -15.52 -9.01
C GLY A 29 2.86 -14.11 -8.87
N ILE A 30 2.55 -13.66 -7.65
CA ILE A 30 1.89 -12.39 -7.35
C ILE A 30 2.80 -11.55 -6.46
N GLY A 31 2.77 -10.23 -6.62
CA GLY A 31 3.47 -9.32 -5.71
C GLY A 31 2.78 -9.24 -4.35
N ASP A 32 3.58 -9.08 -3.29
CA ASP A 32 3.11 -9.19 -1.91
C ASP A 32 3.68 -8.07 -1.02
N LEU A 33 3.09 -7.87 0.16
CA LEU A 33 3.51 -6.83 1.11
C LEU A 33 4.96 -7.01 1.60
N PRO A 34 5.44 -8.22 1.95
CA PRO A 34 6.85 -8.42 2.26
C PRO A 34 7.78 -8.05 1.10
N GLY A 35 7.35 -8.26 -0.14
CA GLY A 35 7.99 -7.81 -1.36
C GLY A 35 8.13 -6.30 -1.42
N ILE A 36 7.04 -5.56 -1.17
CA ILE A 36 7.07 -4.09 -1.05
C ILE A 36 8.04 -3.65 0.05
N LEU A 37 7.95 -4.25 1.24
CA LEU A 37 8.81 -3.95 2.38
C LEU A 37 10.30 -4.11 2.03
N SER A 38 10.66 -5.20 1.33
CA SER A 38 12.03 -5.48 0.89
C SER A 38 12.61 -4.42 -0.06
N ARG A 39 11.74 -3.64 -0.73
CA ARG A 39 12.11 -2.57 -1.69
C ARG A 39 11.96 -1.18 -1.10
N SER A 40 11.65 -1.03 0.19
CA SER A 40 11.52 0.26 0.86
C SER A 40 12.74 1.18 0.70
N ASN A 41 13.96 0.63 0.73
CA ASN A 41 15.18 1.39 0.43
C ASN A 41 15.23 1.87 -1.02
N TYR A 42 14.92 0.98 -1.97
CA TYR A 42 14.87 1.33 -3.40
C TYR A 42 13.86 2.46 -3.65
N ILE A 43 12.67 2.38 -3.05
CA ILE A 43 11.64 3.42 -3.18
C ILE A 43 12.17 4.75 -2.65
N LYS A 44 12.84 4.75 -1.49
CA LYS A 44 13.44 5.97 -0.94
C LYS A 44 14.52 6.54 -1.87
N ASP A 45 15.35 5.68 -2.45
CA ASP A 45 16.42 6.07 -3.38
C ASP A 45 15.89 6.71 -4.68
N THR A 46 14.62 6.45 -5.05
CA THR A 46 13.98 7.17 -6.17
C THR A 46 13.70 8.65 -5.87
N GLY A 47 13.81 9.07 -4.61
CA GLY A 47 13.46 10.41 -4.15
C GLY A 47 12.01 10.54 -3.66
N ALA A 48 11.30 9.42 -3.47
CA ALA A 48 9.93 9.44 -2.97
C ALA A 48 9.84 9.99 -1.54
N ASP A 49 8.83 10.83 -1.32
CA ASP A 49 8.44 11.37 -0.02
C ASP A 49 7.24 10.62 0.56
N ALA A 50 6.47 9.95 -0.29
CA ALA A 50 5.36 9.08 0.10
C ALA A 50 5.19 7.90 -0.86
N ILE A 51 4.63 6.81 -0.35
CA ILE A 51 4.07 5.75 -1.18
C ILE A 51 2.55 5.82 -1.17
N TRP A 52 1.94 5.43 -2.29
CA TRP A 52 0.50 5.17 -2.38
C TRP A 52 0.29 3.74 -2.83
N ILE A 53 -0.29 2.91 -1.98
CA ILE A 53 -0.55 1.50 -2.30
C ILE A 53 -2.00 1.39 -2.79
N SER A 54 -2.17 0.90 -4.02
CA SER A 54 -3.48 0.46 -4.55
C SER A 54 -4.07 -0.64 -3.66
N PRO A 55 -5.39 -0.93 -3.74
CA PRO A 55 -6.07 -1.79 -2.78
C PRO A 55 -5.34 -3.12 -2.47
N MET A 56 -5.03 -3.31 -1.20
CA MET A 56 -4.44 -4.54 -0.65
C MET A 56 -5.40 -5.27 0.29
N TYR A 57 -6.56 -4.67 0.55
CA TYR A 57 -7.61 -5.19 1.42
C TYR A 57 -8.12 -6.55 0.95
N ASN A 58 -8.85 -7.26 1.80
CA ASN A 58 -9.47 -8.51 1.39
C ASN A 58 -10.49 -8.26 0.26
N SER A 59 -10.39 -9.05 -0.81
CA SER A 59 -11.16 -8.87 -2.03
C SER A 59 -11.17 -10.18 -2.86
N PRO A 60 -12.30 -10.52 -3.50
CA PRO A 60 -12.37 -11.62 -4.46
C PRO A 60 -11.59 -11.39 -5.76
N GLN A 61 -11.02 -10.20 -5.96
CA GLN A 61 -10.17 -9.82 -7.09
C GLN A 61 -10.90 -9.75 -8.45
N GLN A 62 -12.23 -9.54 -8.47
CA GLN A 62 -12.98 -9.39 -9.73
C GLN A 62 -12.66 -8.05 -10.43
N ASP A 63 -12.30 -7.03 -9.65
CA ASP A 63 -11.74 -5.76 -10.14
C ASP A 63 -10.35 -5.52 -9.54
N MET A 64 -9.57 -6.60 -9.41
CA MET A 64 -8.17 -6.58 -8.95
C MET A 64 -7.94 -5.76 -7.66
N GLY A 65 -8.82 -5.94 -6.68
CA GLY A 65 -8.72 -5.35 -5.35
C GLY A 65 -9.66 -4.17 -5.09
N TYR A 66 -10.28 -3.58 -6.13
CA TYR A 66 -11.25 -2.50 -5.95
C TYR A 66 -12.64 -3.01 -5.50
N ASP A 67 -12.93 -4.30 -5.68
CA ASP A 67 -14.08 -5.01 -5.12
C ASP A 67 -13.77 -5.53 -3.70
N ILE A 68 -13.76 -4.63 -2.70
CA ILE A 68 -13.35 -4.94 -1.32
C ILE A 68 -14.45 -5.70 -0.56
N SER A 69 -14.11 -6.85 0.02
CA SER A 69 -15.00 -7.66 0.87
C SER A 69 -14.75 -7.47 2.38
N ASP A 70 -13.59 -6.95 2.79
CA ASP A 70 -13.35 -6.53 4.18
C ASP A 70 -12.26 -5.45 4.20
N TYR A 71 -12.59 -4.27 4.70
CA TYR A 71 -11.72 -3.10 4.78
C TYR A 71 -10.68 -3.18 5.92
N GLU A 72 -10.88 -4.08 6.88
CA GLU A 72 -10.03 -4.20 8.07
C GLU A 72 -8.98 -5.31 7.94
N SER A 73 -9.07 -6.14 6.90
CA SER A 73 -8.12 -7.22 6.63
C SER A 73 -7.39 -7.07 5.30
N VAL A 74 -6.27 -7.78 5.17
CA VAL A 74 -5.43 -7.83 3.97
C VAL A 74 -5.82 -9.07 3.16
N SER A 75 -5.87 -8.95 1.83
CA SER A 75 -6.03 -10.10 0.94
C SER A 75 -4.95 -11.15 1.22
N PRO A 76 -5.29 -12.43 1.52
CA PRO A 76 -4.30 -13.45 1.89
C PRO A 76 -3.13 -13.63 0.91
N PRO A 77 -3.30 -13.49 -0.42
CA PRO A 77 -2.18 -13.52 -1.36
C PRO A 77 -1.13 -12.42 -1.15
N TYR A 78 -1.50 -11.28 -0.56
CA TYR A 78 -0.59 -10.16 -0.31
C TYR A 78 0.09 -10.24 1.06
N GLY A 79 -0.50 -10.90 2.04
CA GLY A 79 0.06 -11.06 3.38
C GLY A 79 -0.95 -10.77 4.48
N THR A 80 -0.49 -10.15 5.55
CA THR A 80 -1.25 -9.89 6.78
C THR A 80 -1.32 -8.41 7.12
N VAL A 81 -2.21 -8.04 8.04
CA VAL A 81 -2.24 -6.68 8.62
C VAL A 81 -0.89 -6.32 9.24
N GLY A 82 -0.22 -7.28 9.89
CA GLY A 82 1.13 -7.07 10.45
C GLY A 82 2.19 -6.74 9.40
N ASP A 83 2.07 -7.27 8.18
CA ASP A 83 2.98 -6.90 7.08
C ASP A 83 2.74 -5.46 6.62
N MET A 84 1.47 -5.01 6.61
CA MET A 84 1.14 -3.61 6.33
C MET A 84 1.66 -2.68 7.44
N GLU A 85 1.51 -3.06 8.71
CA GLU A 85 2.08 -2.32 9.85
C GLU A 85 3.60 -2.20 9.73
N ALA A 86 4.29 -3.26 9.31
CA ALA A 86 5.73 -3.25 9.06
C ALA A 86 6.13 -2.29 7.93
N ILE A 87 5.36 -2.22 6.84
CA ILE A 87 5.58 -1.24 5.77
C ILE A 87 5.41 0.19 6.29
N ILE A 88 4.36 0.45 7.07
CA ILE A 88 4.10 1.77 7.65
C ILE A 88 5.26 2.20 8.55
N ALA A 89 5.70 1.32 9.46
CA ALA A 89 6.83 1.57 10.34
C ALA A 89 8.10 1.86 9.54
N ALA A 90 8.44 1.01 8.57
CA ALA A 90 9.64 1.16 7.75
C ALA A 90 9.63 2.46 6.92
N CYS A 91 8.47 2.87 6.38
CA CYS A 91 8.34 4.14 5.67
C CYS A 91 8.55 5.32 6.62
N HIS A 92 7.93 5.29 7.79
CA HIS A 92 8.05 6.37 8.78
C HIS A 92 9.48 6.51 9.32
N GLU A 93 10.20 5.41 9.55
CA GLU A 93 11.63 5.43 9.91
C GLU A 93 12.51 6.13 8.86
N ARG A 94 12.09 6.09 7.59
CA ARG A 94 12.76 6.73 6.45
C ARG A 94 12.25 8.15 6.16
N GLY A 95 11.39 8.68 7.02
CA GLY A 95 10.74 9.98 6.85
C GLY A 95 9.74 10.04 5.69
N MET A 96 9.32 8.89 5.16
CA MET A 96 8.30 8.80 4.11
C MET A 96 6.90 8.74 4.71
N LYS A 97 5.88 9.07 3.92
CA LYS A 97 4.46 8.88 4.27
C LYS A 97 3.85 7.69 3.54
N VAL A 98 2.73 7.19 4.05
CA VAL A 98 1.95 6.12 3.41
C VAL A 98 0.54 6.63 3.14
N LEU A 99 0.09 6.45 1.92
CA LEU A 99 -1.28 6.67 1.47
C LEU A 99 -1.88 5.32 1.08
N LEU A 100 -3.12 5.09 1.47
CA LEU A 100 -3.89 3.92 1.07
C LEU A 100 -5.05 4.38 0.19
N ASP A 101 -5.42 3.55 -0.78
CA ASP A 101 -6.65 3.77 -1.54
C ASP A 101 -7.88 3.60 -0.64
N LEU A 102 -8.90 4.43 -0.84
CA LEU A 102 -10.16 4.41 -0.09
C LEU A 102 -11.33 4.25 -1.06
N VAL A 103 -11.69 3.00 -1.31
CA VAL A 103 -12.76 2.64 -2.26
C VAL A 103 -14.07 2.50 -1.51
N THR A 104 -14.86 3.58 -1.42
CA THR A 104 -16.09 3.63 -0.61
C THR A 104 -17.36 3.87 -1.42
N ASN A 105 -17.22 4.04 -2.74
CA ASN A 105 -18.39 4.17 -3.62
C ASN A 105 -19.14 2.85 -3.79
N HIS A 106 -18.46 1.72 -3.60
CA HIS A 106 -19.00 0.36 -3.71
C HIS A 106 -18.19 -0.60 -2.84
N THR A 107 -18.78 -1.75 -2.54
CA THR A 107 -18.16 -2.91 -1.89
C THR A 107 -18.28 -4.13 -2.80
N SER A 108 -17.55 -5.21 -2.49
CA SER A 108 -17.81 -6.53 -3.06
C SER A 108 -19.21 -7.02 -2.70
N ASN A 109 -19.78 -7.89 -3.53
CA ASN A 109 -20.97 -8.67 -3.21
C ASN A 109 -20.71 -9.77 -2.16
N GLU A 110 -19.45 -9.97 -1.76
CA GLU A 110 -19.02 -10.85 -0.67
C GLU A 110 -18.71 -10.08 0.62
N HIS A 111 -19.00 -8.78 0.70
CA HIS A 111 -18.89 -8.01 1.95
C HIS A 111 -20.01 -8.42 2.92
N ASP A 112 -19.68 -8.61 4.20
CA ASP A 112 -20.68 -8.87 5.25
C ASP A 112 -21.55 -7.61 5.48
N ASP A 113 -22.84 -7.80 5.79
CA ASP A 113 -23.80 -6.74 6.10
C ASP A 113 -23.64 -6.14 7.52
#